data_AF-A0A2V6NK46-F1
#
_entry.id   AF-A0A2V6NK46-F1
#
_cell.length_a   1.000
_cell.length_b   1.000
_cell.length_c   1.000
_cell.angle_alpha   90.00
_cell.angle_beta   90.00
_cell.angle_gamma   90.00
#
_symmetry.space_group_name_H-M   'P 1'
#
loop_
_entity.id
_entity.type
_entity.pdbx_description
1 polymer ?
#
loop_
_entity_poly.entity_id
_entity_poly.type
_entity_poly.pdbx_seq_one_letter_code
_entity_poly.pdbx_strand_id
1 'polypeptide(L)'
;FAESRREDKRITQQLTEELSKTFITPLEREDIQALASALYKIPKTVEKIGERILICPEDLHGRSFNRQVELLDRAAEVVLAMVKQLRKGTDIRTAREMNARLQTIEGDADKLELELLHDLYHGDHSPKHIIFLRDLYELLEKVIDRCRDAGNIILQVVLKYA
;
A
#
# COMPACT_ATOMS: atom_id res chain seq x y z
N PHE A 1 10.30 -12.97 -0.28
CA PHE A 1 10.53 -11.70 0.44
C PHE A 1 11.96 -11.16 0.31
N ALA A 2 13.01 -11.92 0.66
CA ALA A 2 14.39 -11.40 0.69
C ALA A 2 14.89 -10.81 -0.65
N GLU A 3 14.62 -11.45 -1.79
CA GLU A 3 15.03 -10.94 -3.11
C GLU A 3 14.27 -9.68 -3.50
N SER A 4 12.93 -9.68 -3.41
CA SER A 4 12.10 -8.49 -3.67
C SER A 4 12.51 -7.31 -2.79
N ARG A 5 12.79 -7.54 -1.50
CA ARG A 5 13.25 -6.50 -0.56
C ARG A 5 14.58 -5.87 -0.99
N ARG A 6 15.53 -6.70 -1.43
CA ARG A 6 16.83 -6.23 -1.93
C ARG A 6 16.65 -5.40 -3.19
N GLU A 7 15.77 -5.84 -4.08
CA GLU A 7 15.47 -5.13 -5.31
C GLU A 7 14.77 -3.79 -5.06
N ASP A 8 13.75 -3.74 -4.21
CA ASP A 8 13.07 -2.49 -3.83
C ASP A 8 14.03 -1.49 -3.18
N LYS A 9 14.92 -1.97 -2.30
CA LYS A 9 15.96 -1.13 -1.68
C LYS A 9 16.95 -0.63 -2.73
N ARG A 10 17.37 -1.48 -3.67
CA ARG A 10 18.28 -1.13 -4.76
C ARG A 10 17.67 -0.05 -5.66
N ILE A 11 16.40 -0.20 -6.05
CA ILE A 11 15.65 0.77 -6.85
C ILE A 11 15.52 2.10 -6.11
N THR A 12 15.16 2.07 -4.83
CA THR A 12 15.00 3.29 -4.00
C THR A 12 16.33 4.03 -3.85
N GLN A 13 17.43 3.31 -3.63
CA GLN A 13 18.77 3.88 -3.57
C GLN A 13 19.19 4.47 -4.92
N GLN A 14 19.02 3.71 -6.00
CA GLN A 14 19.32 4.18 -7.36
C GLN A 14 18.57 5.47 -7.67
N LEU A 15 17.27 5.54 -7.36
CA LEU A 15 16.49 6.74 -7.58
C LEU A 15 17.00 7.95 -6.78
N THR A 16 17.37 7.76 -5.52
CA THR A 16 17.92 8.82 -4.68
C THR A 16 19.25 9.35 -5.25
N GLU A 17 20.10 8.44 -5.75
CA GLU A 17 21.36 8.80 -6.41
C GLU A 17 21.14 9.56 -7.72
N GLU A 18 20.22 9.09 -8.57
CA GLU A 18 19.88 9.74 -9.84
C GLU A 18 19.30 11.14 -9.61
N LEU A 19 18.40 11.31 -8.63
CA LEU A 19 17.84 12.61 -8.28
C LEU A 19 18.90 13.59 -7.75
N SER A 20 19.93 13.08 -7.09
CA SER A 20 21.04 13.90 -6.57
C SER A 20 22.01 14.33 -7.67
N LYS A 21 22.17 13.51 -8.71
CA LYS A 21 23.09 13.75 -9.84
C LYS A 21 22.41 14.49 -11.01
N THR A 22 21.09 14.46 -11.08
CA THR A 22 20.30 15.05 -12.18
C THR A 22 19.93 16.50 -11.86
N PHE A 23 20.49 17.43 -12.64
CA PHE A 23 20.21 18.87 -12.44
C PHE A 23 18.80 19.28 -12.91
N ILE A 24 18.32 18.72 -14.03
CA ILE A 24 17.02 19.04 -14.62
C ILE A 24 16.12 17.79 -14.57
N THR A 25 15.00 17.88 -13.87
CA THR A 25 14.01 16.80 -13.75
C THR A 25 12.68 17.22 -14.39
N PRO A 26 11.89 16.27 -14.95
CA PRO A 26 10.60 16.58 -15.57
C PRO A 26 9.50 16.90 -14.54
N LEU A 27 9.70 16.52 -13.28
CA LEU A 27 8.87 16.84 -12.12
C LEU A 27 9.77 17.39 -11.01
N GLU A 28 9.18 18.04 -10.01
CA GLU A 28 9.84 18.47 -8.78
C GLU A 28 10.52 17.27 -8.12
N ARG A 29 11.76 17.47 -7.65
CA ARG A 29 12.56 16.37 -7.07
C ARG A 29 11.90 15.85 -5.80
N GLU A 30 11.31 16.76 -5.03
CA GLU A 30 10.57 16.50 -3.81
C GLU A 30 9.37 15.58 -4.09
N ASP A 31 8.66 15.79 -5.20
CA ASP A 31 7.53 14.98 -5.61
C ASP A 31 7.98 13.56 -6.04
N ILE A 32 9.07 13.45 -6.80
CA ILE A 32 9.63 12.15 -7.19
C ILE A 32 10.07 11.38 -5.93
N GLN A 33 10.74 12.06 -5.00
CA GLN A 33 11.22 11.46 -3.75
C GLN A 33 10.05 11.03 -2.84
N ALA A 34 9.00 11.85 -2.75
CA ALA A 34 7.80 11.54 -1.99
C ALA A 34 7.09 10.31 -2.57
N LEU A 35 6.89 10.28 -3.90
CA LEU A 35 6.26 9.15 -4.58
C LEU A 35 7.07 7.86 -4.39
N ALA A 36 8.38 7.92 -4.56
CA ALA A 36 9.27 6.77 -4.35
C ALA A 36 9.20 6.23 -2.92
N SER A 37 9.22 7.14 -1.95
CA SER A 37 9.10 6.77 -0.54
C SER A 37 7.75 6.14 -0.21
N ALA A 38 6.67 6.60 -0.84
CA ALA A 38 5.34 6.02 -0.68
C ALA A 38 5.25 4.63 -1.33
N LEU A 39 5.73 4.48 -2.57
CA LEU A 39 5.77 3.20 -3.27
C LEU A 39 6.60 2.15 -2.52
N TYR A 40 7.75 2.53 -1.95
CA TYR A 40 8.58 1.64 -1.14
C TYR A 40 7.88 1.12 0.12
N LYS A 41 6.97 1.91 0.72
CA LYS A 41 6.26 1.51 1.95
C LYS A 41 5.23 0.40 1.71
N ILE A 42 4.73 0.24 0.48
CA ILE A 42 3.73 -0.79 0.13
C ILE A 42 4.31 -2.21 0.32
N PRO A 43 5.32 -2.65 -0.47
CA PRO A 43 5.88 -3.99 -0.33
C PRO A 43 6.56 -4.21 1.03
N LYS A 44 7.10 -3.15 1.64
CA LYS A 44 7.64 -3.20 3.01
C LYS A 44 6.59 -3.56 4.05
N THR A 45 5.35 -3.10 3.88
CA THR A 45 4.24 -3.44 4.79
C THR A 45 3.75 -4.86 4.52
N VAL A 46 3.66 -5.27 3.24
CA VAL A 46 3.36 -6.67 2.86
C VAL A 46 4.38 -7.65 3.44
N GLU A 47 5.66 -7.28 3.47
CA GLU A 47 6.69 -8.09 4.10
C GLU A 47 6.46 -8.29 5.60
N LYS A 48 6.03 -7.26 6.33
CA LYS A 48 5.70 -7.38 7.76
C LYS A 48 4.56 -8.35 8.01
N ILE A 49 3.60 -8.46 7.10
CA ILE A 49 2.55 -9.48 7.16
C ILE A 49 3.16 -10.88 7.10
N GLY A 50 4.05 -11.11 6.13
CA GLY A 50 4.77 -12.38 6.00
C GLY A 50 5.61 -12.71 7.24
N GLU A 51 6.34 -11.73 7.77
CA GLU A 51 7.13 -11.87 9.00
C GLU A 51 6.24 -12.22 10.20
N ARG A 52 5.06 -11.60 10.34
CA ARG A 52 4.12 -11.90 11.42
C ARG A 52 3.53 -13.30 11.30
N ILE A 53 3.15 -13.71 10.09
CA ILE A 53 2.65 -15.06 9.80
C ILE A 53 3.67 -16.14 10.16
N LEU A 54 4.95 -15.92 9.83
CA LEU A 54 6.01 -16.89 10.10
C LEU A 54 6.31 -17.09 11.59
N ILE A 55 5.96 -16.13 12.45
CA ILE A 55 6.13 -16.28 13.91
C ILE A 55 5.18 -17.35 14.46
N CYS A 56 3.96 -17.45 13.92
CA CYS A 56 2.89 -18.30 14.43
C CYS A 56 1.97 -18.82 13.30
N PRO A 57 2.46 -19.69 12.39
CA PRO A 57 1.70 -20.14 11.23
C PRO A 57 0.47 -20.97 11.60
N GLU A 58 0.53 -21.72 12.70
CA GLU A 58 -0.57 -22.55 13.22
C GLU A 58 -1.82 -21.71 13.56
N ASP A 59 -1.64 -20.45 13.94
CA ASP A 59 -2.73 -19.56 14.38
C ASP A 59 -3.51 -18.95 13.19
N LEU A 60 -3.13 -19.28 11.94
CA LEU A 60 -3.88 -18.91 10.72
C LEU A 60 -4.97 -19.92 10.33
N HIS A 61 -4.93 -21.14 10.87
CA HIS A 61 -5.81 -22.22 10.42
C HIS A 61 -7.30 -21.87 10.50
N GLY A 62 -8.05 -22.24 9.45
CA GLY A 62 -9.50 -22.08 9.39
C GLY A 62 -10.01 -20.67 9.11
N ARG A 63 -9.13 -19.71 8.81
CA ARG A 63 -9.52 -18.32 8.48
C ARG A 63 -9.29 -17.99 7.02
N SER A 64 -10.18 -17.16 6.48
CA SER A 64 -10.05 -16.61 5.13
C SER A 64 -9.62 -15.15 5.21
N PHE A 65 -8.63 -14.80 4.39
CA PHE A 65 -8.18 -13.43 4.17
C PHE A 65 -8.51 -12.95 2.76
N ASN A 66 -9.39 -13.67 2.05
CA ASN A 66 -9.65 -13.44 0.62
C ASN A 66 -10.17 -12.03 0.35
N ARG A 67 -11.08 -11.51 1.20
CA ARG A 67 -11.63 -10.15 1.05
C ARG A 67 -10.54 -9.09 1.19
N GLN A 68 -9.66 -9.22 2.19
CA GLN A 68 -8.55 -8.30 2.40
C GLN A 68 -7.54 -8.36 1.25
N VAL A 69 -7.19 -9.56 0.79
CA VAL A 69 -6.26 -9.76 -0.33
C VAL A 69 -6.83 -9.21 -1.62
N GLU A 70 -8.14 -9.38 -1.88
CA GLU A 70 -8.79 -8.80 -3.06
C GLU A 70 -8.76 -7.27 -3.05
N LEU A 71 -9.06 -6.64 -1.90
CA LEU A 71 -8.97 -5.18 -1.75
C LEU A 71 -7.53 -4.68 -1.95
N LEU A 72 -6.55 -5.37 -1.39
CA LEU A 72 -5.14 -5.08 -1.55
C LEU A 72 -4.70 -5.15 -3.01
N ASP A 73 -5.05 -6.22 -3.72
CA ASP A 73 -4.70 -6.42 -5.13
C ASP A 73 -5.32 -5.31 -5.99
N ARG A 74 -6.61 -5.02 -5.80
CA ARG A 74 -7.30 -3.92 -6.47
C ARG A 74 -6.64 -2.56 -6.19
N ALA A 75 -6.20 -2.29 -4.97
CA ALA A 75 -5.51 -1.05 -4.62
C ALA A 75 -4.15 -0.96 -5.34
N ALA A 76 -3.39 -2.05 -5.35
CA ALA A 76 -2.09 -2.13 -6.00
C ALA A 76 -2.20 -1.95 -7.53
N GLU A 77 -3.22 -2.54 -8.17
CA GLU A 77 -3.50 -2.36 -9.59
C GLU A 77 -3.78 -0.89 -9.95
N VAL A 78 -4.57 -0.20 -9.11
CA VAL A 78 -4.88 1.23 -9.33
C VAL A 78 -3.61 2.07 -9.21
N VAL A 79 -2.79 1.86 -8.17
CA VAL A 79 -1.50 2.55 -8.01
C VAL A 79 -0.58 2.30 -9.21
N LEU A 80 -0.44 1.04 -9.65
CA LEU A 80 0.36 0.68 -10.82
C LEU A 80 -0.11 1.42 -12.08
N ALA A 81 -1.42 1.47 -12.29
CA ALA A 81 -1.99 2.18 -13.43
C ALA A 81 -1.76 3.70 -13.34
N MET A 82 -1.89 4.31 -12.16
CA MET A 82 -1.60 5.73 -11.94
C MET A 82 -0.12 6.07 -12.23
N VAL A 83 0.81 5.25 -11.72
CA VAL A 83 2.26 5.42 -12.00
C VAL A 83 2.57 5.27 -13.49
N LYS A 84 1.92 4.33 -14.19
CA LYS A 84 2.07 4.17 -15.65
C LYS A 84 1.59 5.39 -16.42
N GLN A 85 0.50 6.03 -15.98
CA GLN A 85 -0.06 7.21 -16.65
C GLN A 85 0.84 8.44 -16.51
N LEU A 86 1.56 8.60 -15.39
CA LEU A 86 2.52 9.69 -15.22
C LEU A 86 3.56 9.77 -16.35
N ARG A 87 3.92 8.63 -16.97
CA ARG A 87 4.85 8.60 -18.12
C ARG A 87 4.29 9.18 -19.41
N LYS A 88 2.96 9.22 -19.56
CA LYS A 88 2.27 9.62 -20.79
C LYS A 88 1.71 11.04 -20.72
N GLY A 89 1.80 11.69 -19.56
CA GLY A 89 1.00 12.88 -19.24
C GLY A 89 -0.42 12.44 -18.86
N THR A 90 -0.77 12.56 -17.57
CA THR A 90 -2.08 12.17 -17.07
C THR A 90 -3.03 13.36 -17.10
N ASP A 91 -4.21 13.19 -17.71
CA ASP A 91 -5.30 14.17 -17.60
C ASP A 91 -5.88 14.16 -16.16
N ILE A 92 -6.15 15.36 -15.62
CA ILE A 92 -6.62 15.57 -14.24
C ILE A 92 -7.86 14.72 -13.93
N ARG A 93 -8.81 14.62 -14.88
CA ARG A 93 -10.05 13.87 -14.64
C ARG A 93 -9.74 12.40 -14.38
N THR A 94 -8.87 11.80 -15.18
CA THR A 94 -8.45 10.40 -14.99
C THR A 94 -7.75 10.20 -13.65
N ALA A 95 -6.84 11.12 -13.27
CA ALA A 95 -6.16 11.06 -11.98
C ALA A 95 -7.14 11.15 -10.79
N ARG A 96 -8.14 12.03 -10.87
CA ARG A 96 -9.20 12.16 -9.85
C ARG A 96 -10.05 10.90 -9.74
N GLU A 97 -10.46 10.32 -10.87
CA GLU A 97 -11.25 9.07 -10.88
C GLU A 97 -10.49 7.91 -10.23
N MET A 98 -9.21 7.75 -10.56
CA MET A 98 -8.38 6.71 -9.97
C MET A 98 -8.11 6.94 -8.48
N ASN A 99 -7.88 8.19 -8.07
CA ASN A 99 -7.73 8.52 -6.65
C ASN A 99 -9.03 8.25 -5.89
N ALA A 100 -10.20 8.66 -6.41
CA ALA A 100 -11.50 8.36 -5.80
C ALA A 100 -11.75 6.84 -5.66
N ARG A 101 -11.27 6.05 -6.62
CA ARG A 101 -11.30 4.58 -6.52
C ARG A 101 -10.44 4.06 -5.37
N LEU A 102 -9.26 4.64 -5.13
CA LEU A 102 -8.43 4.29 -3.96
C LEU A 102 -9.09 4.67 -2.64
N GLN A 103 -9.71 5.86 -2.55
CA GLN A 103 -10.49 6.27 -1.37
C GLN A 103 -11.65 5.30 -1.09
N THR A 104 -12.31 4.82 -2.15
CA THR A 104 -13.39 3.83 -2.00
C THR A 104 -12.86 2.50 -1.49
N ILE A 105 -11.73 2.02 -2.05
CA ILE A 105 -11.12 0.75 -1.63
C ILE A 105 -10.64 0.80 -0.18
N GLU A 106 -10.04 1.91 0.24
CA GLU A 106 -9.62 2.11 1.64
C GLU A 106 -10.84 2.18 2.57
N GLY A 107 -11.88 2.93 2.23
CA GLY A 107 -13.11 2.96 3.02
C GLY A 107 -13.82 1.59 3.11
N ASP A 108 -13.68 0.72 2.11
CA ASP A 108 -14.17 -0.67 2.16
C ASP A 108 -13.26 -1.56 3.02
N ALA A 109 -11.95 -1.30 3.04
CA ALA A 109 -10.98 -1.99 3.88
C ALA A 109 -11.16 -1.66 5.37
N ASP A 110 -11.36 -0.39 5.71
CA ASP A 110 -11.62 0.07 7.08
C ASP A 110 -12.89 -0.56 7.65
N LYS A 111 -13.96 -0.61 6.85
CA LYS A 111 -15.21 -1.28 7.24
C LYS A 111 -15.00 -2.77 7.48
N LEU A 112 -14.23 -3.42 6.61
CA LEU A 112 -13.90 -4.83 6.76
C LEU A 112 -13.05 -5.07 8.02
N GLU A 113 -12.07 -4.22 8.31
CA GLU A 113 -11.29 -4.33 9.54
C GLU A 113 -12.18 -4.21 10.78
N LEU A 114 -13.09 -3.22 10.80
CA LEU A 114 -14.05 -3.06 11.90
C LEU A 114 -14.97 -4.27 12.07
N GLU A 115 -15.47 -4.84 10.97
CA GLU A 115 -16.26 -6.08 10.97
C GLU A 115 -15.47 -7.23 11.60
N LEU A 116 -14.21 -7.42 11.19
CA LEU A 116 -13.35 -8.48 11.69
C LEU A 116 -12.96 -8.29 13.15
N LEU A 117 -12.71 -7.05 13.59
CA LEU A 117 -12.41 -6.73 14.98
C LEU A 117 -13.64 -6.93 15.87
N HIS A 118 -14.81 -6.55 15.38
CA HIS A 118 -16.07 -6.81 16.07
C HIS A 118 -16.24 -8.32 16.34
N ASP A 119 -16.09 -9.14 15.31
CA ASP A 119 -16.22 -10.59 15.43
C ASP A 119 -15.12 -11.20 16.31
N LEU A 120 -13.88 -10.70 16.18
CA LEU A 120 -12.74 -11.14 16.99
C LEU A 120 -12.96 -10.89 18.49
N TYR A 121 -13.54 -9.76 18.86
CA TYR A 121 -13.74 -9.40 20.27
C TYR A 121 -14.99 -10.01 20.89
N HIS A 122 -15.98 -10.42 20.10
CA HIS A 122 -17.16 -11.14 20.58
C HIS A 122 -16.98 -12.66 20.57
N GLY A 123 -16.02 -13.18 19.80
CA GLY A 123 -15.72 -14.60 19.70
C GLY A 123 -15.01 -15.17 20.94
N ASP A 124 -15.13 -16.49 21.12
CA ASP A 124 -14.39 -17.22 22.15
C ASP A 124 -12.98 -17.55 21.62
N HIS A 125 -12.06 -16.62 21.86
CA HIS A 125 -10.68 -16.69 21.43
C HIS A 125 -9.73 -16.50 22.61
N SER A 126 -8.61 -17.23 22.62
CA SER A 126 -7.57 -16.99 23.62
C SER A 126 -7.01 -15.56 23.50
N PRO A 127 -6.38 -14.99 24.54
CA PRO A 127 -5.73 -13.68 24.41
C PRO A 127 -4.63 -13.64 23.34
N LYS A 128 -3.88 -14.74 23.17
CA LYS A 128 -2.82 -14.87 22.14
C LYS A 128 -3.41 -14.78 20.72
N HIS A 129 -4.32 -15.71 20.41
CA HIS A 129 -5.55 -15.45 19.67
C HIS A 129 -5.78 -14.07 19.03
N ILE A 130 -6.37 -13.25 19.89
CA ILE A 130 -6.83 -11.90 19.63
C ILE A 130 -5.68 -10.99 19.23
N ILE A 131 -4.56 -11.02 19.96
CA ILE A 131 -3.40 -10.18 19.67
C ILE A 131 -2.86 -10.48 18.26
N PHE A 132 -2.67 -11.76 17.94
CA PHE A 132 -2.13 -12.17 16.65
C PHE A 132 -2.99 -11.71 15.47
N LEU A 133 -4.31 -11.93 15.54
CA LEU A 133 -5.21 -11.56 14.45
C LEU A 133 -5.41 -10.06 14.34
N ARG A 134 -5.55 -9.36 15.45
CA ARG A 134 -5.64 -7.90 15.45
C ARG A 134 -4.42 -7.30 14.74
N ASP A 135 -3.22 -7.72 15.14
CA ASP A 135 -1.98 -7.23 14.53
C ASP A 135 -1.91 -7.53 13.02
N LEU A 136 -2.48 -8.66 12.59
CA LEU A 136 -2.52 -9.05 11.18
C LEU A 136 -3.56 -8.25 10.38
N TYR A 137 -4.75 -8.03 10.93
CA TYR A 137 -5.80 -7.22 10.30
C TYR A 137 -5.34 -5.76 10.14
N GLU A 138 -4.73 -5.19 11.19
CA GLU A 138 -4.15 -3.84 11.15
C GLU A 138 -3.06 -3.73 10.07
N LEU A 139 -2.20 -4.74 9.93
CA LEU A 139 -1.19 -4.73 8.87
C LEU A 139 -1.79 -4.83 7.45
N LEU A 140 -2.88 -5.59 7.27
CA LEU A 140 -3.57 -5.75 5.99
C LEU A 140 -4.24 -4.44 5.54
N GLU A 141 -5.00 -3.80 6.43
CA GLU A 141 -5.54 -2.44 6.21
C GLU A 141 -4.40 -1.49 5.86
N LYS A 142 -3.29 -1.56 6.61
CA LYS A 142 -2.20 -0.62 6.43
C LYS A 142 -1.58 -0.65 5.04
N VAL A 143 -1.55 -1.80 4.38
CA VAL A 143 -1.07 -1.89 2.98
C VAL A 143 -1.98 -1.08 2.06
N ILE A 144 -3.29 -1.16 2.26
CA ILE A 144 -4.30 -0.46 1.44
C ILE A 144 -4.19 1.06 1.68
N ASP A 145 -4.00 1.50 2.92
CA ASP A 145 -3.69 2.89 3.26
C ASP A 145 -2.41 3.38 2.56
N ARG A 146 -1.35 2.56 2.49
CA ARG A 146 -0.14 2.92 1.71
C ARG A 146 -0.41 3.10 0.22
N CYS A 147 -1.32 2.32 -0.36
CA CYS A 147 -1.73 2.50 -1.74
C CYS A 147 -2.49 3.83 -1.92
N ARG A 148 -3.41 4.16 -1.01
CA ARG A 148 -4.12 5.45 -0.99
C ARG A 148 -3.15 6.63 -0.85
N ASP A 149 -2.17 6.55 0.06
CA ASP A 149 -1.11 7.55 0.22
C ASP A 149 -0.34 7.81 -1.08
N ALA A 150 0.08 6.74 -1.77
CA ALA A 150 0.76 6.86 -3.05
C ALA A 150 -0.15 7.51 -4.11
N GLY A 151 -1.42 7.12 -4.18
CA GLY A 151 -2.40 7.74 -5.07
C GLY A 151 -2.63 9.23 -4.80
N ASN A 152 -2.61 9.65 -3.53
CA ASN A 152 -2.72 11.06 -3.15
C ASN A 152 -1.53 11.88 -3.64
N ILE A 153 -0.32 11.35 -3.50
CA ILE A 153 0.89 11.99 -4.02
C ILE A 153 0.81 12.10 -5.55
N ILE A 154 0.41 11.04 -6.25
CA ILE A 154 0.28 11.09 -7.72
C ILE A 154 -0.74 12.14 -8.15
N LEU A 155 -1.89 12.23 -7.46
CA LEU A 155 -2.89 13.25 -7.76
C LEU A 155 -2.33 14.67 -7.54
N GLN A 156 -1.60 14.90 -6.45
CA GLN A 156 -0.95 16.20 -6.19
C GLN A 156 0.03 16.56 -7.30
N VAL A 157 0.86 15.61 -7.74
CA VAL A 157 1.77 15.80 -8.88
C VAL A 157 0.97 16.20 -10.12
N VAL A 158 -0.04 15.42 -10.51
CA VAL A 158 -0.85 15.74 -11.70
C VAL A 158 -1.48 17.13 -11.62
N LEU A 159 -1.98 17.54 -10.45
CA LEU A 159 -2.57 18.87 -10.28
C LEU A 159 -1.56 20.02 -10.38
N LYS A 160 -0.30 19.80 -9.99
CA LYS A 160 0.77 20.81 -10.11
C LYS A 160 1.21 21.05 -11.56
N TYR A 161 1.16 20.01 -12.39
CA TYR A 161 1.68 20.02 -13.77
C TYR A 161 0.58 20.04 -14.85
N ALA A 162 -0.65 20.34 -14.45
CA ALA A 162 -1.80 20.46 -15.35
C ALA A 162 -1.95 21.85 -15.97
#